data_AF-A0A3L7CMT9-F1
#
_entry.id   AF-A0A3L7CMT9-F1
#
_cell.length_a   1.000
_cell.length_b   1.000
_cell.length_c   1.000
_cell.angle_alpha   90.00
_cell.angle_beta   90.00
_cell.angle_gamma   90.00
#
_symmetry.space_group_name_H-M   'P 1'
#
loop_
_entity.id
_entity.type
_entity.pdbx_description
1 polymer ?
#
loop_
_entity_poly.entity_id
_entity_poly.type
_entity_poly.pdbx_seq_one_letter_code
_entity_poly.pdbx_strand_id
1 'polypeptide(L)'
;MEINKIANTPSVPIGKKAAASFSPSVSFAELTAKEQEKLRNERLRQLADEIEQQGKKLAKLRTVDDLRRYKQLVRQMLDEAVNHGLKLTEQYGFHWSGRSRVYHIVKTIDQKLLDVTNAVLEQERPRIDLLQTLGEIQGLIVNLYT
;
A
#
# COMPACT_ATOMS: atom_id res chain seq x y z
N MET A 1 -13.39 60.37 48.66
CA MET A 1 -14.55 60.71 47.82
C MET A 1 -14.15 61.93 47.01
N GLU A 2 -14.11 61.99 45.69
CA GLU A 2 -14.53 61.08 44.63
C GLU A 2 -13.56 61.20 43.46
N ILE A 3 -13.34 60.06 42.82
CA ILE A 3 -12.77 59.86 41.50
C ILE A 3 -13.72 60.44 40.45
N ASN A 4 -13.20 61.19 39.49
CA ASN A 4 -13.85 61.22 38.18
C ASN A 4 -12.84 61.28 37.03
N LYS A 5 -13.12 60.37 36.09
CA LYS A 5 -12.29 59.86 35.02
C LYS A 5 -13.09 60.05 33.74
N ILE A 6 -12.71 61.01 32.90
CA ILE A 6 -13.23 61.24 31.53
C ILE A 6 -12.13 62.01 30.75
N ALA A 7 -11.87 61.86 29.46
CA ALA A 7 -12.52 61.19 28.33
C ALA A 7 -11.41 60.76 27.35
N ASN A 8 -11.39 59.51 26.88
CA ASN A 8 -11.97 59.09 25.60
C ASN A 8 -11.50 59.92 24.39
N THR A 9 -10.35 59.56 23.83
CA THR A 9 -9.92 59.96 22.49
C THR A 9 -10.39 58.92 21.47
N PRO A 10 -11.02 59.32 20.34
CA PRO A 10 -11.63 58.39 19.40
C PRO A 10 -10.58 57.56 18.65
N SER A 11 -10.81 56.25 18.64
CA SER A 11 -10.08 55.27 17.83
C SER A 11 -10.31 55.54 16.35
N VAL A 12 -9.22 55.83 15.62
CA VAL A 12 -9.21 55.84 14.16
C VAL A 12 -9.63 54.45 13.67
N PRO A 13 -10.65 54.33 12.80
CA PRO A 13 -11.02 53.04 12.23
C PRO A 13 -9.91 52.62 11.27
N ILE A 14 -9.09 51.66 11.68
CA ILE A 14 -8.25 50.90 10.75
C ILE A 14 -9.23 50.20 9.81
N GLY A 15 -9.33 50.74 8.59
CA GLY A 15 -10.17 50.21 7.54
C GLY A 15 -9.95 48.71 7.44
N LYS A 16 -11.07 47.97 7.46
CA LYS A 16 -11.13 46.53 7.21
C LYS A 16 -10.34 46.23 5.94
N LYS A 17 -9.07 45.80 6.08
CA LYS A 17 -8.40 45.08 5.02
C LYS A 17 -9.26 43.85 4.77
N ALA A 18 -9.80 43.77 3.55
CA ALA A 18 -10.52 42.63 3.06
C ALA A 18 -9.81 41.37 3.54
N ALA A 19 -10.54 40.52 4.28
CA ALA A 19 -10.10 39.17 4.55
C ALA A 19 -9.95 38.51 3.18
N ALA A 20 -8.72 38.53 2.64
CA ALA A 20 -8.35 37.68 1.54
C ALA A 20 -8.76 36.28 1.98
N SER A 21 -9.72 35.70 1.27
CA SER A 21 -10.08 34.30 1.43
C SER A 21 -8.80 33.52 1.26
N PHE A 22 -8.25 33.02 2.36
CA PHE A 22 -7.20 32.01 2.34
C PHE A 22 -7.81 30.81 1.63
N SER A 23 -7.53 30.70 0.34
CA SER A 23 -7.62 29.43 -0.34
C SER A 23 -6.74 28.45 0.45
N PRO A 24 -7.17 27.19 0.66
CA PRO A 24 -6.34 26.22 1.35
C PRO A 24 -5.12 25.96 0.45
N SER A 25 -4.01 26.63 0.73
CA SER A 25 -2.75 26.38 0.06
C SER A 25 -2.27 25.02 0.55
N VAL A 26 -2.38 23.99 -0.30
CA VAL A 26 -1.86 22.65 -0.02
C VAL A 26 -0.42 22.78 0.47
N SER A 27 -0.11 22.21 1.64
CA SER A 27 1.23 22.31 2.23
C SER A 27 2.25 21.54 1.38
N PHE A 28 3.49 22.02 1.30
CA PHE A 28 4.59 21.28 0.66
C PHE A 28 4.74 19.85 1.21
N ALA A 29 4.52 19.67 2.51
CA ALA A 29 4.54 18.36 3.15
C ALA A 29 3.46 17.42 2.60
N GLU A 30 2.27 17.95 2.32
CA GLU A 30 1.14 17.20 1.78
C GLU A 30 1.37 16.79 0.32
N LEU A 31 1.92 17.72 -0.49
CA LEU A 31 2.34 17.42 -1.87
C LEU A 31 3.41 16.32 -1.92
N THR A 32 4.41 16.42 -1.03
CA THR A 32 5.51 15.44 -0.96
C THR A 32 5.00 14.06 -0.53
N ALA A 33 4.13 13.99 0.47
CA ALA A 33 3.53 12.74 0.94
C ALA A 33 2.72 12.06 -0.18
N LYS A 34 1.93 12.84 -0.92
CA LYS A 34 1.13 12.34 -2.04
C LYS A 34 1.99 11.79 -3.18
N GLU A 35 3.08 12.47 -3.54
CA GLU A 35 3.98 11.98 -4.59
C GLU A 35 4.70 10.70 -4.16
N GLN A 36 5.13 10.60 -2.89
CA GLN A 36 5.72 9.38 -2.34
C GLN A 36 4.74 8.20 -2.37
N GLU A 37 3.47 8.44 -2.06
CA GLU A 37 2.43 7.41 -2.13
C GLU A 37 2.23 6.93 -3.58
N LYS A 38 2.19 7.87 -4.53
CA LYS A 38 2.05 7.56 -5.96
C LYS A 38 3.21 6.70 -6.47
N LEU A 39 4.46 7.10 -6.23
CA LEU A 39 5.66 6.35 -6.65
C LEU A 39 5.68 4.94 -6.05
N ARG A 40 5.23 4.79 -4.80
CA ARG A 40 5.13 3.48 -4.16
C ARG A 40 4.02 2.62 -4.78
N ASN A 41 2.87 3.19 -5.07
CA ASN A 41 1.79 2.48 -5.77
C ASN A 41 2.22 2.04 -7.18
N GLU A 42 3.00 2.85 -7.89
CA GLU A 42 3.63 2.46 -9.16
C GLU A 42 4.61 1.30 -8.96
N ARG A 43 5.42 1.32 -7.90
CA ARG A 43 6.34 0.23 -7.58
C ARG A 43 5.62 -1.08 -7.27
N LEU A 44 4.53 -1.04 -6.51
CA LEU A 44 3.70 -2.21 -6.21
C LEU A 44 3.06 -2.80 -7.47
N ARG A 45 2.60 -1.94 -8.39
CA ARG A 45 2.07 -2.38 -9.70
C ARG A 45 3.15 -3.05 -10.54
N GLN A 46 4.34 -2.47 -10.62
CA GLN A 46 5.46 -3.08 -11.33
C GLN A 46 5.82 -4.45 -10.76
N LEU A 47 5.90 -4.59 -9.43
CA LEU A 47 6.16 -5.88 -8.79
C LEU A 47 5.05 -6.90 -9.08
N ALA A 48 3.78 -6.48 -9.07
CA ALA A 48 2.67 -7.36 -9.42
C ALA A 48 2.78 -7.87 -10.87
N ASP A 49 3.14 -7.01 -11.82
CA ASP A 49 3.34 -7.38 -13.23
C ASP A 49 4.55 -8.33 -13.39
N GLU A 50 5.66 -8.08 -12.69
CA GLU A 50 6.82 -8.96 -12.68
C GLU A 50 6.47 -10.36 -12.14
N ILE A 51 5.68 -10.42 -11.06
CA ILE A 51 5.18 -11.68 -10.48
C ILE A 51 4.28 -12.42 -11.47
N GLU A 52 3.39 -11.71 -12.19
CA GLU A 52 2.53 -12.30 -13.21
C GLU A 52 3.36 -12.96 -14.31
N GLN A 53 4.32 -12.22 -14.86
CA GLN A 53 5.18 -12.71 -15.94
C GLN A 53 6.01 -13.91 -15.48
N GLN A 54 6.59 -13.83 -14.28
CA GLN A 54 7.36 -14.94 -13.72
C GLN A 54 6.48 -16.15 -13.39
N GLY A 55 5.24 -15.95 -12.95
CA GLY A 55 4.26 -17.01 -12.73
C GLY A 55 3.91 -17.74 -14.02
N LYS A 56 3.63 -17.00 -15.11
CA LYS A 56 3.42 -17.57 -16.45
C LYS A 56 4.62 -18.40 -16.92
N LYS A 57 5.85 -17.89 -16.69
CA LYS A 57 7.09 -18.60 -17.02
C LYS A 57 7.26 -19.87 -16.19
N LEU A 58 7.03 -19.80 -14.88
CA LEU A 58 7.07 -20.96 -13.97
C LEU A 58 6.07 -22.03 -14.38
N ALA A 59 4.83 -21.65 -14.70
CA ALA A 59 3.82 -22.58 -15.16
C ALA A 59 4.20 -23.27 -16.49
N LYS A 60 4.98 -22.60 -17.35
CA LYS A 60 5.46 -23.13 -18.63
C LYS A 60 6.68 -24.06 -18.47
N LEU A 61 7.70 -23.62 -17.74
CA LEU A 61 8.99 -24.31 -17.68
C LEU A 61 9.13 -25.25 -16.49
N ARG A 62 8.45 -24.96 -15.37
CA ARG A 62 8.49 -25.75 -14.11
C ARG A 62 9.90 -26.03 -13.59
N THR A 63 10.81 -25.08 -13.72
CA THR A 63 12.18 -25.23 -13.21
C THR A 63 12.28 -24.75 -11.76
N VAL A 64 13.23 -25.32 -11.00
CA VAL A 64 13.54 -24.88 -9.64
C VAL A 64 14.04 -23.43 -9.61
N ASP A 65 14.75 -23.01 -10.65
CA ASP A 65 15.23 -21.63 -10.76
C ASP A 65 14.09 -20.64 -10.98
N ASP A 66 13.10 -20.97 -11.82
CA ASP A 66 11.92 -20.15 -12.01
C ASP A 66 11.06 -20.09 -10.73
N LEU A 67 10.99 -21.20 -9.98
CA LEU A 67 10.32 -21.25 -8.68
C LEU A 67 11.03 -20.34 -7.67
N ARG A 68 12.37 -20.42 -7.58
CA ARG A 68 13.16 -19.56 -6.70
C ARG A 68 12.92 -18.10 -7.03
N ARG A 69 12.94 -17.73 -8.31
CA ARG A 69 12.72 -16.34 -8.75
C ARG A 69 11.30 -15.88 -8.43
N TYR A 70 10.30 -16.71 -8.67
CA TYR A 70 8.91 -16.40 -8.32
C TYR A 70 8.75 -16.13 -6.82
N LYS A 71 9.29 -17.02 -5.96
CA LYS A 71 9.25 -16.84 -4.49
C LYS A 71 9.96 -15.56 -4.03
N GLN A 72 11.07 -15.19 -4.68
CA GLN A 72 11.77 -13.94 -4.38
C GLN A 72 10.93 -12.70 -4.70
N LEU A 73 10.28 -12.67 -5.86
CA LEU A 73 9.42 -11.56 -6.26
C LEU A 73 8.20 -11.44 -5.34
N VAL A 74 7.54 -12.56 -5.03
CA VAL A 74 6.41 -12.57 -4.09
C VAL A 74 6.84 -12.04 -2.72
N ARG A 75 8.01 -12.48 -2.21
CA ARG A 75 8.54 -11.95 -0.95
C ARG A 75 8.75 -10.43 -0.99
N GLN A 76 9.39 -9.91 -2.03
CA GLN A 76 9.61 -8.46 -2.19
C GLN A 76 8.29 -7.69 -2.21
N MET A 77 7.26 -8.22 -2.88
CA MET A 77 5.93 -7.64 -2.93
C MET A 77 5.26 -7.61 -1.56
N LEU A 78 5.32 -8.71 -0.80
CA LEU A 78 4.78 -8.79 0.55
C LEU A 78 5.47 -7.81 1.49
N ASP A 79 6.80 -7.71 1.42
CA ASP A 79 7.58 -6.78 2.22
C ASP A 79 7.17 -5.32 1.94
N GLU A 80 7.03 -4.93 0.67
CA GLU A 80 6.61 -3.57 0.29
C GLU A 80 5.16 -3.29 0.72
N ALA A 81 4.24 -4.23 0.50
CA ALA A 81 2.82 -4.06 0.80
C ALA A 81 2.52 -4.05 2.30
N VAL A 82 3.19 -4.89 3.11
CA VAL A 82 3.02 -4.89 4.58
C VAL A 82 3.58 -3.61 5.19
N ASN A 83 4.77 -3.17 4.75
CA ASN A 83 5.35 -1.91 5.20
C ASN A 83 4.43 -0.72 4.86
N HIS A 84 3.72 -0.78 3.74
CA HIS A 84 2.73 0.23 3.37
C HIS A 84 1.47 0.16 4.23
N GLY A 85 0.85 -1.02 4.35
CA GLY A 85 -0.39 -1.21 5.10
C GLY A 85 -0.26 -0.86 6.58
N LEU A 86 0.89 -1.13 7.20
CA LEU A 86 1.18 -0.73 8.58
C LEU A 86 1.25 0.79 8.73
N LYS A 87 1.96 1.50 7.83
CA LYS A 87 2.06 2.97 7.84
C LYS A 87 0.70 3.65 7.67
N LEU A 88 -0.14 3.14 6.77
CA LEU A 88 -1.51 3.66 6.60
C LEU A 88 -2.38 3.41 7.83
N THR A 89 -2.22 2.26 8.49
CA THR A 89 -2.96 1.96 9.73
C THR A 89 -2.60 2.93 10.85
N GLU A 90 -1.33 3.34 10.95
CA GLU A 90 -0.86 4.33 11.92
C GLU A 90 -1.38 5.75 11.62
N GLN A 91 -1.45 6.14 10.34
CA GLN A 91 -1.88 7.49 9.93
C GLN A 91 -3.39 7.72 10.02
N TYR A 92 -4.19 6.70 9.68
CA TYR A 92 -5.65 6.86 9.53
C TYR A 92 -6.48 6.16 10.62
N GLY A 93 -5.84 5.55 11.62
CA GLY A 93 -6.54 4.94 12.76
C GLY A 93 -7.41 3.74 12.37
N PHE A 94 -6.93 2.88 11.48
CA PHE A 94 -7.72 1.76 10.97
C PHE A 94 -7.86 0.65 12.03
N HIS A 95 -9.10 0.18 12.27
CA HIS A 95 -9.46 -0.80 13.29
C HIS A 95 -8.56 -2.06 13.29
N TRP A 96 -8.45 -2.72 14.46
CA TRP A 96 -7.77 -4.03 14.68
C TRP A 96 -8.00 -5.08 13.56
N SER A 97 -9.15 -5.03 12.91
CA SER A 97 -9.54 -5.87 11.77
C SER A 97 -8.60 -5.78 10.55
N GLY A 98 -8.06 -4.59 10.24
CA GLY A 98 -7.23 -4.37 9.05
C GLY A 98 -5.89 -5.12 9.10
N ARG A 99 -5.19 -5.03 10.24
CA ARG A 99 -3.92 -5.77 10.45
C ARG A 99 -4.16 -7.28 10.40
N SER A 100 -5.21 -7.75 11.06
CA SER A 100 -5.59 -9.18 11.05
C SER A 100 -5.83 -9.70 9.62
N ARG A 101 -6.52 -8.93 8.78
CA ARG A 101 -6.74 -9.27 7.36
C ARG A 101 -5.42 -9.36 6.59
N VAL A 102 -4.53 -8.38 6.73
CA VAL A 102 -3.21 -8.38 6.07
C VAL A 102 -2.41 -9.63 6.47
N TYR A 103 -2.33 -9.92 7.77
CA TYR A 103 -1.63 -11.12 8.25
C TYR A 103 -2.25 -12.41 7.72
N HIS A 104 -3.58 -12.48 7.64
CA HIS A 104 -4.27 -13.64 7.09
C HIS A 104 -3.95 -13.83 5.59
N ILE A 105 -3.97 -12.76 4.80
CA ILE A 105 -3.59 -12.80 3.38
C ILE A 105 -2.14 -13.28 3.22
N VAL A 106 -1.20 -12.69 3.96
CA VAL A 106 0.22 -13.08 3.93
C VAL A 106 0.40 -14.57 4.27
N LYS A 107 -0.25 -15.04 5.34
CA LYS A 107 -0.21 -16.46 5.73
C LYS A 107 -0.78 -17.39 4.65
N THR A 108 -1.84 -16.94 3.96
CA THR A 108 -2.48 -17.70 2.89
C THR A 108 -1.58 -17.78 1.66
N ILE A 109 -0.91 -16.69 1.31
CA ILE A 109 0.09 -16.66 0.23
C ILE A 109 1.24 -17.62 0.55
N ASP A 110 1.76 -17.59 1.78
CA ASP A 110 2.84 -18.50 2.20
C ASP A 110 2.45 -19.97 2.04
N GLN A 111 1.24 -20.34 2.49
CA GLN A 111 0.70 -21.70 2.29
C GLN A 111 0.63 -22.08 0.80
N LYS A 112 0.13 -21.19 -0.06
CA LYS A 112 0.05 -21.45 -1.50
C LYS A 112 1.41 -21.54 -2.16
N LEU A 113 2.44 -20.83 -1.67
CA LEU A 113 3.81 -21.00 -2.15
C LEU A 113 4.37 -22.39 -1.84
N LEU A 114 3.95 -23.02 -0.74
CA LEU A 114 4.26 -24.43 -0.47
C LEU A 114 3.56 -25.35 -1.48
N ASP A 115 2.29 -25.09 -1.80
CA ASP A 115 1.54 -25.86 -2.79
C ASP A 115 2.18 -25.76 -4.19
N VAL A 116 2.60 -24.56 -4.59
CA VAL A 116 3.38 -24.32 -5.82
C VAL A 116 4.71 -25.07 -5.79
N THR A 117 5.41 -25.06 -4.64
CA THR A 117 6.68 -25.79 -4.49
C THR A 117 6.46 -27.29 -4.70
N ASN A 118 5.43 -27.86 -4.06
CA ASN A 118 5.08 -29.27 -4.21
C ASN A 118 4.69 -29.59 -5.65
N ALA A 119 3.87 -28.76 -6.31
CA ALA A 119 3.45 -28.97 -7.70
C ALA A 119 4.61 -28.88 -8.71
N VAL A 120 5.67 -28.13 -8.41
CA VAL A 120 6.87 -28.07 -9.25
C VAL A 120 7.77 -29.30 -9.04
N LEU A 121 7.87 -29.81 -7.82
CA LEU A 121 8.65 -31.02 -7.49
C LEU A 121 7.94 -32.30 -7.95
N GLU A 122 6.61 -32.33 -7.82
CA GLU A 122 5.74 -33.45 -8.18
C GLU A 122 5.33 -33.32 -9.65
N GLN A 123 6.19 -33.80 -10.55
CA GLN A 123 6.06 -33.59 -12.00
C GLN A 123 4.78 -34.18 -12.61
N GLU A 124 4.13 -35.13 -11.92
CA GLU A 124 2.88 -35.76 -12.33
C GLU A 124 1.66 -34.83 -12.21
N ARG A 125 1.75 -33.71 -11.48
CA ARG A 125 0.61 -32.82 -11.32
C ARG A 125 0.20 -32.12 -12.63
N PRO A 126 -1.11 -32.03 -12.90
CA PRO A 126 -1.65 -31.27 -14.02
C PRO A 126 -1.13 -29.82 -14.07
N ARG A 127 -0.87 -29.32 -15.28
CA ARG A 127 -0.41 -27.93 -15.48
C ARG A 127 -1.46 -26.90 -15.12
N ILE A 128 -2.73 -27.27 -15.26
CA ILE A 128 -3.85 -26.42 -14.92
C ILE A 128 -3.89 -26.12 -13.42
N ASP A 129 -3.57 -27.10 -12.56
CA ASP A 129 -3.57 -26.93 -11.11
C ASP A 129 -2.52 -25.90 -10.68
N LEU A 130 -1.31 -26.00 -11.23
CA LEU A 130 -0.25 -25.02 -10.97
C LEU A 130 -0.65 -23.61 -11.43
N LEU A 131 -1.25 -23.49 -12.62
CA LEU A 131 -1.75 -22.20 -13.10
C LEU A 131 -2.83 -21.61 -12.19
N GLN A 132 -3.74 -22.46 -11.69
CA GLN A 132 -4.78 -22.05 -10.76
C GLN A 132 -4.16 -21.52 -9.46
N THR A 133 -3.23 -22.26 -8.85
CA THR A 133 -2.58 -21.82 -7.59
C THR A 133 -1.80 -20.52 -7.78
N LEU A 134 -1.12 -20.35 -8.92
CA LEU A 134 -0.42 -19.11 -9.24
C LEU A 134 -1.40 -17.92 -9.41
N GLY A 135 -2.53 -18.14 -10.07
CA GLY A 135 -3.59 -17.13 -10.20
C GLY A 135 -4.23 -16.74 -8.87
N GLU A 136 -4.42 -17.71 -7.97
CA GLU A 136 -4.90 -17.45 -6.60
C GLU A 136 -3.92 -16.58 -5.81
N ILE A 137 -2.61 -16.84 -5.93
CA ILE A 137 -1.58 -15.99 -5.32
C ILE A 137 -1.66 -14.57 -5.90
N GLN A 138 -1.80 -14.41 -7.22
CA GLN A 138 -1.95 -13.09 -7.84
C GLN A 138 -3.19 -12.34 -7.32
N GLY A 139 -4.33 -13.01 -7.22
CA GLY A 139 -5.55 -12.40 -6.68
C GLY A 139 -5.38 -11.94 -5.22
N LEU A 140 -4.69 -12.73 -4.40
CA LEU A 140 -4.35 -12.36 -3.03
C LEU A 140 -3.39 -11.17 -2.95
N ILE A 141 -2.42 -11.09 -3.88
CA ILE A 141 -1.50 -9.96 -3.99
C ILE A 141 -2.23 -8.68 -4.35
N VAL A 142 -3.15 -8.72 -5.34
CA VAL A 142 -3.96 -7.54 -5.70
C VAL A 142 -4.73 -7.04 -4.48
N ASN A 143 -5.42 -7.94 -3.77
CA ASN A 143 -6.17 -7.64 -2.55
C ASN A 143 -5.33 -7.05 -1.39
N LEU A 144 -3.99 -7.09 -1.47
CA LEU A 144 -3.10 -6.61 -0.43
C LEU A 144 -2.77 -5.11 -0.58
N TYR A 145 -2.77 -4.57 -1.80
CA TYR A 145 -2.43 -3.17 -2.06
C TYR A 145 -3.57 -2.32 -2.63
N THR A 146 -4.70 -2.92 -3.02
CA THR A 146 -5.98 -2.22 -3.30
C THR A 146 -6.91 -2.29 -2.11
#